data_AF-F4Y3H4-F1
#
_entry.id   AF-F4Y3H4-F1
#
_cell.length_a   1.000
_cell.length_b   1.000
_cell.length_c   1.000
_cell.angle_alpha   90.00
_cell.angle_beta   90.00
_cell.angle_gamma   90.00
#
_symmetry.space_group_name_H-M   'P 1'
#
loop_
_entity.id
_entity.type
_entity.pdbx_description
1 polymer ?
#
loop_
_entity_poly.entity_id
_entity_poly.type
_entity_poly.pdbx_seq_one_letter_code
_entity_poly.pdbx_strand_id
1 'polypeptide(L)'
;MLLTYCYRIKPSDEQIAIMERWLELLRRHWNYALGQRLDWLKRTRTPIDRCSLVSEPIGEIPEPVNYYTQQAALKETKRWFPEYKQIYTETQQVNLQRLNKAWDRWRKPDVNGQRGGRPRFKKTGDLRSFVFPRVNNSRAGAHLKDGVLELSRIGEIPVVMHRPIPDGFTLKQCTIVKKADGWYCCISMKDDTVPEFLPVDSVKSSVGIDVGLEKFLTTSDGEAIAIPQFYRKAQDKLAKAQRVMSRRVKGSKNWEKAKNQVALLHLHLTRCRKEFHYQVAHWLCSNYDLIAHEDLNIKGLARTKLAKSIHDAAWGAFMEILQAVAVKRGLLLQKVDPRRTSIECFNCGSRALEKFK
;
A
#
# COMPACT_ATOMS: atom_id res chain seq x y z
N MET A 1 -14.35 -12.07 1.38
CA MET A 1 -13.42 -10.96 1.05
C MET A 1 -12.60 -10.53 2.28
N LEU A 2 -11.38 -10.00 2.09
CA LEU A 2 -10.63 -9.33 3.17
C LEU A 2 -10.83 -7.82 3.07
N LEU A 3 -11.40 -7.21 4.10
CA LEU A 3 -11.61 -5.77 4.20
C LEU A 3 -10.64 -5.18 5.23
N THR A 4 -10.26 -3.91 5.06
CA THR A 4 -9.43 -3.22 6.05
C THR A 4 -10.04 -1.87 6.40
N TYR A 5 -10.43 -1.70 7.66
CA TYR A 5 -10.96 -0.45 8.19
C TYR A 5 -9.85 0.27 8.94
N CYS A 6 -9.65 1.55 8.64
CA CYS A 6 -8.60 2.35 9.28
C CYS A 6 -9.23 3.45 10.14
N TYR A 7 -8.97 3.40 11.43
CA TYR A 7 -9.47 4.36 12.43
C TYR A 7 -8.33 5.20 12.98
N ARG A 8 -8.63 6.44 13.35
CA ARG A 8 -7.69 7.28 14.09
C ARG A 8 -7.64 6.80 15.55
N ILE A 9 -6.46 6.74 16.12
CA ILE A 9 -6.26 6.44 17.55
C ILE A 9 -5.70 7.66 18.28
N LYS A 10 -5.96 7.77 19.57
CA LYS A 10 -5.52 8.88 20.44
C LYS A 10 -4.56 8.39 21.53
N PRO A 11 -3.32 8.02 21.18
CA PRO A 11 -2.32 7.60 22.15
C PRO A 11 -1.85 8.77 23.03
N SER A 12 -1.46 8.50 24.27
CA SER A 12 -0.73 9.45 25.13
C SER A 12 0.69 9.71 24.61
N ASP A 13 1.35 10.77 25.09
CA ASP A 13 2.73 11.09 24.68
C ASP A 13 3.72 9.97 25.02
N GLU A 14 3.52 9.29 26.17
CA GLU A 14 4.30 8.12 26.57
C GLU A 14 4.10 6.94 25.59
N GLN A 15 2.85 6.66 25.22
CA GLN A 15 2.53 5.62 24.24
C GLN A 15 3.12 5.95 22.86
N ILE A 16 3.07 7.22 22.44
CA ILE A 16 3.71 7.69 21.21
C ILE A 16 5.21 7.42 21.27
N ALA A 17 5.88 7.77 22.37
CA ALA A 17 7.32 7.51 22.53
C ALA A 17 7.66 6.01 22.43
N ILE A 18 6.85 5.14 23.05
CA ILE A 18 7.00 3.68 22.96
C ILE A 18 6.84 3.21 21.52
N MET A 19 5.78 3.63 20.82
CA MET A 19 5.51 3.22 19.44
C MET A 19 6.59 3.72 18.46
N GLU A 20 7.11 4.94 18.66
CA GLU A 20 8.23 5.46 17.87
C GLU A 20 9.51 4.67 18.12
N ARG A 21 9.78 4.32 19.39
CA ARG A 21 10.91 3.45 19.75
C ARG A 21 10.79 2.10 19.07
N TRP A 22 9.60 1.49 19.07
CA TRP A 22 9.34 0.22 18.39
C TRP A 22 9.63 0.30 16.90
N LEU A 23 9.15 1.34 16.21
CA LEU A 23 9.43 1.54 14.78
C LEU A 23 10.93 1.64 14.49
N GLU A 24 11.69 2.33 15.34
CA GLU A 24 13.14 2.45 15.18
C GLU A 24 13.87 1.11 15.42
N LEU A 25 13.50 0.37 16.46
CA LEU A 25 14.05 -0.97 16.73
C LEU A 25 13.72 -1.96 15.61
N LEU A 26 12.48 -1.97 15.13
CA LEU A 26 12.07 -2.81 13.99
C LEU A 26 12.79 -2.43 12.70
N ARG A 27 13.08 -1.14 12.49
CA ARG A 27 13.90 -0.66 11.36
C ARG A 27 15.34 -1.18 11.45
N ARG A 28 15.96 -1.09 12.63
CA ARG A 28 17.32 -1.62 12.86
C ARG A 28 17.36 -3.12 12.63
N HIS A 29 16.38 -3.85 13.16
CA HIS A 29 16.26 -5.29 12.97
C HIS A 29 16.06 -5.67 11.50
N TRP A 30 15.20 -4.95 10.76
CA TRP A 30 15.08 -5.13 9.30
C TRP A 30 16.43 -4.98 8.59
N ASN A 31 17.18 -3.92 8.93
CA ASN A 31 18.46 -3.65 8.28
C ASN A 31 19.50 -4.71 8.63
N TYR A 32 19.58 -5.12 9.89
CA TYR A 32 20.47 -6.19 10.32
C TYR A 32 20.17 -7.50 9.56
N ALA A 33 18.90 -7.91 9.55
CA ALA A 33 18.46 -9.12 8.87
C ALA A 33 18.67 -9.06 7.34
N LEU A 34 18.47 -7.89 6.72
CA LEU A 34 18.78 -7.70 5.29
C LEU A 34 20.30 -7.76 5.05
N GLY A 35 21.11 -7.18 5.93
CA GLY A 35 22.57 -7.22 5.88
C GLY A 35 23.08 -8.66 5.84
N GLN A 36 22.64 -9.49 6.80
CA GLN A 36 22.99 -10.92 6.84
C GLN A 36 22.69 -11.65 5.53
N ARG A 37 21.50 -11.44 4.95
CA ARG A 37 21.12 -12.09 3.67
C ARG A 37 21.96 -11.58 2.51
N LEU A 38 22.31 -10.29 2.50
CA LEU A 38 23.15 -9.70 1.46
C LEU A 38 24.60 -10.14 1.58
N ASP A 39 25.11 -10.29 2.79
CA ASP A 39 26.47 -10.76 3.03
C ASP A 39 26.60 -12.24 2.68
N TRP A 40 25.61 -13.07 3.06
CA TRP A 40 25.50 -14.45 2.56
C TRP A 40 25.52 -14.49 1.03
N LEU A 41 24.71 -13.66 0.36
CA LEU A 41 24.62 -13.64 -1.10
C LEU A 41 25.93 -13.19 -1.76
N LYS A 42 26.66 -12.25 -1.16
CA LYS A 42 27.96 -11.80 -1.68
C LYS A 42 29.03 -12.88 -1.52
N ARG A 43 29.01 -13.61 -0.40
CA ARG A 43 29.97 -14.68 -0.10
C ARG A 43 29.71 -15.95 -0.91
N THR A 44 28.48 -16.20 -1.32
CA THR A 44 28.10 -17.42 -2.09
C THR A 44 27.99 -17.20 -3.59
N ARG A 45 28.18 -15.97 -4.09
CA ARG A 45 28.16 -15.68 -5.52
C ARG A 45 29.55 -15.39 -6.05
N THR A 46 29.94 -16.15 -7.07
CA THR A 46 31.04 -15.82 -7.98
C THR A 46 30.46 -15.53 -9.38
N PRO A 47 31.15 -14.72 -10.21
CA PRO A 47 30.90 -14.70 -11.65
C PRO A 47 31.00 -16.13 -12.22
N ILE A 48 30.15 -16.46 -13.20
CA ILE A 48 30.10 -17.80 -13.80
C ILE A 48 31.40 -18.13 -14.55
N ASP A 49 32.09 -17.11 -15.06
CA ASP A 49 33.23 -17.22 -15.97
C ASP A 49 34.59 -16.91 -15.31
N ARG A 50 34.63 -16.49 -14.04
CA ARG A 50 35.87 -16.15 -13.34
C ARG A 50 35.74 -16.17 -11.82
N CYS A 51 36.78 -16.63 -11.14
CA CYS A 51 36.98 -16.37 -9.71
C CYS A 51 37.46 -14.92 -9.50
N SER A 52 37.06 -14.31 -8.38
CA SER A 52 37.47 -12.94 -8.05
C SER A 52 38.90 -12.93 -7.52
N LEU A 53 39.84 -12.40 -8.30
CA LEU A 53 41.26 -12.28 -7.88
C LEU A 53 41.50 -11.26 -6.75
N VAL A 54 40.48 -10.46 -6.38
CA VAL A 54 40.59 -9.36 -5.39
C VAL A 54 39.79 -9.63 -4.12
N SER A 55 38.70 -10.41 -4.22
CA SER A 55 37.83 -10.70 -3.08
C SER A 55 37.25 -12.10 -3.20
N GLU A 56 37.95 -13.09 -2.65
CA GLU A 56 37.35 -14.37 -2.35
C GLU A 56 36.79 -14.33 -0.92
N PRO A 57 35.68 -15.04 -0.63
CA PRO A 57 35.28 -15.26 0.74
C PRO A 57 36.34 -16.14 1.42
N ILE A 58 37.26 -15.52 2.16
CA ILE A 58 38.20 -16.26 3.01
C ILE A 58 37.39 -16.75 4.21
N GLY A 59 37.04 -18.04 4.23
CA GLY A 59 36.33 -18.71 5.32
C GLY A 59 35.30 -19.74 4.86
N GLU A 60 34.62 -20.38 5.83
CA GLU A 60 33.57 -21.36 5.56
C GLU A 60 32.40 -20.75 4.77
N ILE A 61 31.82 -21.55 3.86
CA ILE A 61 30.63 -21.17 3.10
C ILE A 61 29.49 -20.96 4.12
N PRO A 62 28.95 -19.73 4.25
CA PRO A 62 27.94 -19.47 5.24
C PRO A 62 26.64 -20.21 4.89
N GLU A 63 25.99 -20.77 5.91
CA GLU A 63 24.66 -21.36 5.76
C GLU A 63 23.65 -20.36 5.20
N PRO A 64 22.67 -20.83 4.40
CA PRO A 64 21.64 -19.96 3.83
C PRO A 64 20.79 -19.30 4.91
N VAL A 65 20.93 -17.97 5.01
CA VAL A 65 20.13 -17.15 5.92
C VAL A 65 18.71 -17.02 5.38
N ASN A 66 17.72 -17.52 6.13
CA ASN A 66 16.32 -17.50 5.76
C ASN A 66 15.45 -16.96 6.91
N TYR A 67 14.13 -16.94 6.71
CA TYR A 67 13.21 -16.46 7.74
C TYR A 67 13.31 -17.23 9.06
N TYR A 68 13.39 -18.56 9.00
CA TYR A 68 13.39 -19.43 10.18
C TYR A 68 14.67 -19.28 10.99
N THR A 69 15.83 -19.22 10.33
CA THR A 69 17.12 -19.01 11.03
C THR A 69 17.15 -17.64 11.72
N GLN A 70 16.66 -16.59 11.05
CA GLN A 70 16.56 -15.25 11.63
C GLN A 70 15.52 -15.16 12.76
N GLN A 71 14.42 -15.90 12.64
CA GLN A 71 13.40 -15.99 13.69
C GLN A 71 13.96 -16.70 14.93
N ALA A 72 14.74 -17.78 14.77
CA ALA A 72 15.37 -18.47 15.88
C ALA A 72 16.39 -17.57 16.62
N ALA A 73 17.16 -16.78 15.86
CA ALA A 73 18.15 -15.84 16.38
C ALA A 73 17.53 -14.67 17.19
N LEU A 74 16.21 -14.48 17.17
CA LEU A 74 15.53 -13.48 18.01
C LEU A 74 15.75 -13.72 19.51
N LYS A 75 15.93 -14.98 19.94
CA LYS A 75 16.21 -15.31 21.34
C LYS A 75 17.52 -14.67 21.80
N GLU A 76 18.59 -14.92 21.05
CA GLU A 76 19.90 -14.31 21.30
C GLU A 76 19.83 -12.79 21.11
N THR A 77 19.15 -12.28 20.08
CA THR A 77 18.99 -10.83 19.88
C THR A 77 18.41 -10.15 21.11
N LYS A 78 17.41 -10.76 21.75
CA LYS A 78 16.80 -10.25 23.00
C LYS A 78 17.71 -10.41 24.23
N ARG A 79 18.66 -11.34 24.20
CA ARG A 79 19.69 -11.49 25.25
C ARG A 79 20.71 -10.35 25.16
N TRP A 80 21.27 -10.12 23.97
CA TRP A 80 22.25 -9.07 23.71
C TRP A 80 21.66 -7.65 23.77
N PHE A 81 20.40 -7.49 23.32
CA PHE A 81 19.70 -6.22 23.28
C PHE A 81 18.35 -6.32 24.03
N PRO A 82 18.35 -6.14 25.37
CA PRO A 82 17.16 -6.31 26.20
C PRO A 82 15.97 -5.43 25.80
N GLU A 83 16.21 -4.29 25.16
CA GLU A 83 15.18 -3.39 24.63
C GLU A 83 14.21 -4.09 23.64
N TYR A 84 14.65 -5.12 22.92
CA TYR A 84 13.77 -5.90 22.04
C TYR A 84 12.78 -6.78 22.81
N LYS A 85 12.97 -7.00 24.11
CA LYS A 85 11.97 -7.69 24.96
C LYS A 85 10.71 -6.86 25.17
N GLN A 86 10.80 -5.54 25.01
CA GLN A 86 9.65 -4.63 25.13
C GLN A 86 8.70 -4.76 23.93
N ILE A 87 9.20 -5.14 22.75
CA ILE A 87 8.38 -5.31 21.55
C ILE A 87 7.64 -6.64 21.60
N TYR A 88 6.32 -6.60 21.34
CA TYR A 88 5.52 -7.81 21.21
C TYR A 88 6.15 -8.81 20.21
N THR A 89 6.28 -10.07 20.62
CA THR A 89 7.10 -11.06 19.90
C THR A 89 6.60 -11.30 18.48
N GLU A 90 5.29 -11.46 18.27
CA GLU A 90 4.77 -11.72 16.92
C GLU A 90 4.96 -10.50 16.00
N THR A 91 4.96 -9.27 16.53
CA THR A 91 5.25 -8.07 15.74
C THR A 91 6.67 -8.08 15.17
N GLN A 92 7.66 -8.55 15.96
CA GLN A 92 9.03 -8.73 15.47
C GLN A 92 9.12 -9.80 14.38
N GLN A 93 8.39 -10.90 14.55
CA GLN A 93 8.33 -11.98 13.56
C GLN A 93 7.70 -11.51 12.25
N VAL A 94 6.58 -10.77 12.31
CA VAL A 94 5.94 -10.19 11.12
C VAL A 94 6.87 -9.22 10.39
N ASN A 95 7.73 -8.49 11.11
CA ASN A 95 8.73 -7.63 10.49
C ASN A 95 9.75 -8.45 9.66
N LEU A 96 10.20 -9.61 10.15
CA LEU A 96 11.03 -10.55 9.39
C LEU A 96 10.28 -11.17 8.21
N GLN A 97 8.99 -11.50 8.38
CA GLN A 97 8.15 -11.99 7.27
C GLN A 97 8.02 -10.95 6.16
N ARG A 98 7.90 -9.66 6.52
CA ARG A 98 7.89 -8.55 5.56
C ARG A 98 9.19 -8.51 4.75
N LEU A 99 10.34 -8.75 5.39
CA LEU A 99 11.63 -8.86 4.69
C LEU A 99 11.66 -10.08 3.78
N ASN A 100 11.16 -11.22 4.27
CA ASN A 100 11.12 -12.45 3.50
C ASN A 100 10.31 -12.29 2.20
N LYS A 101 9.11 -11.70 2.30
CA LYS A 101 8.28 -11.40 1.12
C LYS A 101 8.99 -10.47 0.13
N ALA A 102 9.70 -9.45 0.61
CA ALA A 102 10.46 -8.54 -0.25
C ALA A 102 11.65 -9.25 -0.93
N TRP A 103 12.33 -10.13 -0.21
CA TRP A 103 13.43 -10.94 -0.72
C TRP A 103 12.97 -11.92 -1.79
N ASP A 104 11.87 -12.64 -1.54
CA ASP A 104 11.28 -13.58 -2.48
C ASP A 104 10.82 -12.88 -3.76
N ARG A 105 10.12 -11.75 -3.66
CA ARG A 105 9.70 -10.96 -4.83
C ARG A 105 10.88 -10.51 -5.72
N TRP A 106 12.05 -10.29 -5.13
CA TRP A 106 13.24 -9.92 -5.91
C TRP A 106 13.88 -11.13 -6.59
N ARG A 107 13.89 -12.28 -5.92
CA ARG A 107 14.57 -13.49 -6.38
C ARG A 107 13.73 -14.34 -7.31
N LYS A 108 12.43 -14.42 -7.08
CA LYS A 108 11.48 -15.27 -7.80
C LYS A 108 10.62 -14.40 -8.71
N PRO A 109 10.51 -14.72 -10.00
CA PRO A 109 9.55 -14.06 -10.87
C PRO A 109 8.12 -14.34 -10.39
N ASP A 110 7.22 -13.40 -10.65
CA ASP A 110 5.78 -13.61 -10.51
C ASP A 110 5.23 -14.45 -11.68
N VAL A 111 3.92 -14.66 -11.68
CA VAL A 111 3.20 -15.42 -12.73
C VAL A 111 3.38 -14.81 -14.13
N ASN A 112 3.75 -13.53 -14.22
CA ASN A 112 3.99 -12.82 -15.48
C ASN A 112 5.49 -12.74 -15.84
N GLY A 113 6.34 -13.51 -15.15
CA GLY A 113 7.79 -13.50 -15.36
C GLY A 113 8.51 -12.27 -14.79
N GLN A 114 7.81 -11.34 -14.14
CA GLN A 114 8.38 -10.09 -13.64
C GLN A 114 8.96 -10.26 -12.24
N ARG A 115 10.06 -9.55 -11.96
CA ARG A 115 10.70 -9.53 -10.64
C ARG A 115 10.55 -8.18 -9.97
N GLY A 116 10.38 -8.21 -8.65
CA GLY A 116 10.45 -7.02 -7.81
C GLY A 116 11.87 -6.46 -7.72
N GLY A 117 11.97 -5.19 -7.32
CA GLY A 117 13.25 -4.57 -7.03
C GLY A 117 13.94 -5.15 -5.79
N ARG A 118 15.27 -5.11 -5.78
CA ARG A 118 16.10 -5.55 -4.64
C ARG A 118 15.69 -4.83 -3.34
N PRO A 119 15.50 -5.55 -2.22
CA PRO A 119 15.24 -4.92 -0.92
C PRO A 119 16.35 -3.96 -0.53
N ARG A 120 15.98 -2.81 0.04
CA ARG A 120 16.91 -1.76 0.47
C ARG A 120 16.89 -1.58 1.98
N PHE A 121 18.01 -1.12 2.53
CA PHE A 121 18.06 -0.65 3.90
C PHE A 121 17.09 0.51 4.11
N LYS A 122 16.42 0.50 5.26
CA LYS A 122 15.45 1.49 5.70
C LYS A 122 16.16 2.62 6.45
N LYS A 123 15.94 3.86 6.02
CA LYS A 123 16.40 5.07 6.70
C LYS A 123 15.50 5.37 7.91
N THR A 124 15.98 6.19 8.83
CA THR A 124 15.21 6.63 9.98
C THR A 124 13.89 7.26 9.53
N GLY A 125 12.78 6.79 10.08
CA GLY A 125 11.43 7.24 9.72
C GLY A 125 10.85 6.63 8.43
N ASP A 126 11.53 5.72 7.75
CA ASP A 126 10.96 4.99 6.60
C ASP A 126 9.96 3.91 7.04
N LEU A 127 10.20 3.27 8.19
CA LEU A 127 9.26 2.32 8.76
C LEU A 127 8.17 3.10 9.50
N ARG A 128 6.96 3.09 8.94
CA ARG A 128 5.79 3.84 9.45
C ARG A 128 4.70 2.96 10.03
N SER A 129 4.90 1.65 10.05
CA SER A 129 3.91 0.72 10.57
C SER A 129 4.50 -0.56 11.11
N PHE A 130 3.81 -1.09 12.11
CA PHE A 130 4.04 -2.40 12.71
C PHE A 130 2.70 -3.13 12.87
N VAL A 131 2.74 -4.46 12.94
CA VAL A 131 1.55 -5.32 12.81
C VAL A 131 1.42 -6.21 14.03
N PHE A 132 0.20 -6.31 14.55
CA PHE A 132 -0.27 -7.39 15.41
C PHE A 132 -1.03 -8.37 14.51
N PRO A 133 -0.52 -9.60 14.29
CA PRO A 133 -1.08 -10.51 13.30
C PRO A 133 -2.38 -11.19 13.74
N ARG A 134 -2.82 -10.94 14.98
CA ARG A 134 -4.05 -11.47 15.58
C ARG A 134 -4.74 -10.36 16.36
N VAL A 135 -6.07 -10.38 16.36
CA VAL A 135 -6.92 -9.44 17.10
C VAL A 135 -8.02 -10.22 17.82
N ASN A 136 -8.35 -9.84 19.06
CA ASN A 136 -9.46 -10.43 19.84
C ASN A 136 -9.39 -11.96 20.01
N ASN A 137 -8.18 -12.51 20.12
CA ASN A 137 -7.93 -13.92 20.46
C ASN A 137 -7.20 -13.98 21.81
N SER A 138 -7.32 -15.07 22.58
CA SER A 138 -6.61 -15.25 23.87
C SER A 138 -5.09 -15.06 23.77
N ARG A 139 -4.49 -15.36 22.62
CA ARG A 139 -3.05 -15.14 22.36
C ARG A 139 -2.75 -13.86 21.58
N ALA A 140 -3.74 -13.02 21.29
CA ALA A 140 -3.55 -11.80 20.52
C ALA A 140 -2.75 -10.77 21.31
N GLY A 141 -1.95 -9.98 20.61
CA GLY A 141 -1.30 -8.81 21.18
C GLY A 141 -2.13 -7.52 21.05
N ALA A 142 -3.29 -7.60 20.41
CA ALA A 142 -4.20 -6.48 20.19
C ALA A 142 -5.63 -6.92 20.49
N HIS A 143 -6.31 -6.17 21.37
CA HIS A 143 -7.72 -6.37 21.70
C HIS A 143 -8.48 -5.08 21.47
N LEU A 144 -9.53 -5.13 20.67
CA LEU A 144 -10.45 -4.02 20.48
C LEU A 144 -11.77 -4.36 21.17
N LYS A 145 -12.12 -3.58 22.19
CA LYS A 145 -13.37 -3.67 22.93
C LYS A 145 -13.92 -2.26 23.15
N ASP A 146 -15.20 -2.06 22.86
CA ASP A 146 -15.94 -0.82 23.16
C ASP A 146 -15.24 0.49 22.71
N GLY A 147 -14.60 0.46 21.53
CA GLY A 147 -13.88 1.61 20.98
C GLY A 147 -12.53 1.89 21.64
N VAL A 148 -12.02 0.99 22.47
CA VAL A 148 -10.68 1.04 23.06
C VAL A 148 -9.83 -0.09 22.51
N LEU A 149 -8.64 0.26 22.01
CA LEU A 149 -7.66 -0.69 21.51
C LEU A 149 -6.58 -0.92 22.59
N GLU A 150 -6.64 -2.06 23.23
CA GLU A 150 -5.61 -2.55 24.14
C GLU A 150 -4.49 -3.23 23.34
N LEU A 151 -3.27 -2.73 23.48
CA LEU A 151 -2.09 -3.26 22.83
C LEU A 151 -1.12 -3.80 23.88
N SER A 152 -0.73 -5.07 23.73
CA SER A 152 0.31 -5.69 24.54
C SER A 152 1.58 -4.85 24.55
N ARG A 153 2.09 -4.55 25.76
CA ARG A 153 3.31 -3.75 26.00
C ARG A 153 3.21 -2.25 25.64
N ILE A 154 2.02 -1.75 25.29
CA ILE A 154 1.77 -0.32 25.03
C ILE A 154 0.63 0.20 25.93
N GLY A 155 -0.40 -0.61 26.16
CA GLY A 155 -1.56 -0.27 26.99
C GLY A 155 -2.81 0.04 26.16
N GLU A 156 -3.81 0.64 26.82
CA GLU A 156 -5.10 0.99 26.24
C GLU A 156 -5.07 2.32 25.49
N ILE A 157 -5.64 2.35 24.29
CA ILE A 157 -5.66 3.52 23.43
C ILE A 157 -7.08 3.75 22.90
N PRO A 158 -7.68 4.93 23.16
CA PRO A 158 -8.99 5.28 22.58
C PRO A 158 -8.95 5.32 21.05
N VAL A 159 -9.94 4.70 20.42
CA VAL A 159 -10.14 4.65 18.98
C VAL A 159 -11.32 5.55 18.59
N VAL A 160 -11.13 6.38 17.57
CA VAL A 160 -12.21 7.18 16.99
C VAL A 160 -13.03 6.30 16.05
N MET A 161 -14.05 5.66 16.62
CA MET A 161 -14.99 4.76 15.92
C MET A 161 -15.99 5.58 15.08
N HIS A 162 -15.58 5.98 13.88
CA HIS A 162 -16.44 6.68 12.91
C HIS A 162 -17.33 5.72 12.09
N ARG A 163 -17.15 4.42 12.26
CA ARG A 163 -17.94 3.34 11.64
C ARG A 163 -17.93 2.15 12.61
N PRO A 164 -19.07 1.48 12.83
CA PRO A 164 -19.07 0.26 13.62
C PRO A 164 -18.34 -0.88 12.88
N ILE A 165 -17.86 -1.86 13.64
CA ILE A 165 -17.39 -3.11 13.06
C ILE A 165 -18.65 -3.94 12.75
N PRO A 166 -18.83 -4.41 11.51
CA PRO A 166 -20.01 -5.18 11.16
C PRO A 166 -20.05 -6.52 11.91
N ASP A 167 -21.24 -6.95 12.29
CA ASP A 167 -21.46 -8.24 12.93
C ASP A 167 -21.13 -9.40 11.99
N GLY A 168 -20.63 -10.51 12.53
CA GLY A 168 -20.22 -11.69 11.76
C GLY A 168 -18.81 -11.61 11.14
N PHE A 169 -18.12 -10.47 11.24
CA PHE A 169 -16.79 -10.31 10.64
C PHE A 169 -15.70 -10.81 11.59
N THR A 170 -14.83 -11.68 11.08
CA THR A 170 -13.69 -12.17 11.88
C THR A 170 -12.51 -11.20 11.77
N LEU A 171 -12.11 -10.59 12.88
CA LEU A 171 -10.92 -9.73 12.93
C LEU A 171 -9.64 -10.58 12.75
N LYS A 172 -8.80 -10.21 11.80
CA LYS A 172 -7.58 -10.96 11.45
C LYS A 172 -6.33 -10.30 12.01
N GLN A 173 -6.04 -9.06 11.66
CA GLN A 173 -4.82 -8.36 12.05
C GLN A 173 -5.09 -6.88 12.35
N CYS A 174 -4.30 -6.30 13.24
CA CYS A 174 -4.29 -4.87 13.53
C CYS A 174 -2.92 -4.29 13.15
N THR A 175 -2.91 -3.38 12.18
CA THR A 175 -1.69 -2.65 11.79
C THR A 175 -1.73 -1.25 12.37
N ILE A 176 -0.75 -0.91 13.21
CA ILE A 176 -0.58 0.46 13.69
C ILE A 176 0.23 1.23 12.65
N VAL A 177 -0.30 2.37 12.20
CA VAL A 177 0.25 3.18 11.11
C VAL A 177 0.43 4.62 11.57
N LYS A 178 1.65 5.15 11.43
CA LYS A 178 1.98 6.56 11.61
C LYS A 178 1.80 7.32 10.30
N LYS A 179 0.80 8.21 10.25
CA LYS A 179 0.60 9.18 9.17
C LYS A 179 1.14 10.56 9.59
N ALA A 180 1.04 11.55 8.71
CA ALA A 180 1.53 12.91 8.97
C ALA A 180 0.72 13.64 10.07
N ASP A 181 -0.56 13.30 10.22
CA ASP A 181 -1.49 13.94 11.17
C ASP A 181 -1.73 13.11 12.44
N GLY A 182 -1.07 11.97 12.58
CA GLY A 182 -1.14 11.14 13.78
C GLY A 182 -1.13 9.64 13.51
N TRP A 183 -1.61 8.90 14.50
CA TRP A 183 -1.61 7.44 14.53
C TRP A 183 -2.96 6.85 14.16
N TYR A 184 -2.91 5.71 13.47
CA TYR A 184 -4.09 4.99 13.00
C TYR A 184 -3.95 3.51 13.34
N CYS A 185 -5.06 2.86 13.68
CA CYS A 185 -5.17 1.40 13.66
C CYS A 185 -5.91 0.99 12.39
N CYS A 186 -5.30 0.13 11.58
CA CYS A 186 -5.91 -0.46 10.40
C CYS A 186 -6.19 -1.93 10.69
N ILE A 187 -7.47 -2.24 10.85
CA ILE A 187 -7.96 -3.56 11.23
C ILE A 187 -8.38 -4.29 9.97
N SER A 188 -7.69 -5.37 9.64
CA SER A 188 -8.14 -6.27 8.58
C SER A 188 -9.11 -7.29 9.14
N MET A 189 -10.20 -7.49 8.44
CA MET A 189 -11.31 -8.36 8.80
C MET A 189 -11.68 -9.24 7.61
N LYS A 190 -12.08 -10.47 7.89
CA LYS A 190 -12.62 -11.40 6.91
C LYS A 190 -14.13 -11.30 6.91
N ASP A 191 -14.67 -11.03 5.74
CA ASP A 191 -16.10 -11.04 5.44
C ASP A 191 -16.40 -12.31 4.65
N ASP A 192 -17.18 -13.21 5.24
CA ASP A 192 -17.61 -14.46 4.62
C ASP A 192 -19.00 -14.36 3.99
N THR A 193 -19.64 -13.18 4.09
CA THR A 193 -21.01 -12.91 3.60
C THR A 193 -21.04 -12.19 2.25
N VAL A 194 -19.87 -11.98 1.63
CA VAL A 194 -19.80 -11.34 0.32
C VAL A 194 -20.57 -12.18 -0.69
N PRO A 195 -21.55 -11.60 -1.40
CA PRO A 195 -22.35 -12.34 -2.37
C PRO A 195 -21.48 -12.89 -3.49
N GLU A 196 -21.90 -14.01 -4.06
CA GLU A 196 -21.33 -14.50 -5.31
C GLU A 196 -21.57 -13.48 -6.43
N PHE A 197 -20.73 -13.52 -7.45
CA PHE A 197 -20.92 -12.65 -8.61
C PHE A 197 -22.27 -12.94 -9.26
N LEU A 198 -22.98 -11.89 -9.67
CA LEU A 198 -24.18 -12.01 -10.48
C LEU A 198 -23.87 -12.87 -11.71
N PRO A 199 -24.64 -13.94 -11.96
CA PRO A 199 -24.55 -14.67 -13.22
C PRO A 199 -24.70 -13.72 -14.40
N VAL A 200 -23.91 -13.91 -15.44
CA VAL A 200 -23.91 -13.03 -16.63
C VAL A 200 -25.32 -12.91 -17.23
N ASP A 201 -26.09 -14.00 -17.21
CA ASP A 201 -27.45 -14.06 -17.73
C ASP A 201 -28.46 -13.24 -16.90
N SER A 202 -28.09 -12.82 -15.70
CA SER A 202 -28.93 -12.02 -14.79
C SER A 202 -28.59 -10.53 -14.78
N VAL A 203 -27.59 -10.11 -15.57
CA VAL A 203 -27.18 -8.71 -15.73
C VAL A 203 -28.29 -7.94 -16.44
N LYS A 204 -28.86 -6.93 -15.78
CA LYS A 204 -29.92 -6.09 -16.36
C LYS A 204 -29.38 -4.77 -16.92
N SER A 205 -28.28 -4.29 -16.34
CA SER A 205 -27.67 -3.02 -16.67
C SER A 205 -26.17 -3.19 -16.89
N SER A 206 -25.68 -2.73 -18.03
CA SER A 206 -24.26 -2.78 -18.37
C SER A 206 -23.76 -1.45 -18.89
N VAL A 207 -22.51 -1.11 -18.60
CA VAL A 207 -21.89 0.13 -19.05
C VAL A 207 -20.44 -0.07 -19.45
N GLY A 208 -20.04 0.54 -20.56
CA GLY A 208 -18.64 0.73 -20.91
C GLY A 208 -18.12 2.02 -20.30
N ILE A 209 -17.00 1.99 -19.58
CA ILE A 209 -16.32 3.19 -19.10
C ILE A 209 -15.02 3.40 -19.88
N ASP A 210 -14.85 4.61 -20.39
CA ASP A 210 -13.60 5.11 -20.94
C ASP A 210 -12.98 6.12 -19.97
N VAL A 211 -11.68 5.98 -19.66
CA VAL A 211 -10.97 6.86 -18.73
C VAL A 211 -10.05 7.83 -19.48
N GLY A 212 -10.26 9.12 -19.26
CA GLY A 212 -9.59 10.18 -20.02
C GLY A 212 -8.90 11.25 -19.16
N LEU A 213 -8.05 12.04 -19.79
CA LEU A 213 -7.40 13.19 -19.15
C LEU A 213 -8.18 14.50 -19.30
N GLU A 214 -9.13 14.54 -20.24
CA GLU A 214 -10.08 15.65 -20.39
C GLU A 214 -11.27 15.47 -19.44
N LYS A 215 -11.89 14.29 -19.49
CA LYS A 215 -12.92 13.80 -18.55
C LYS A 215 -12.36 12.61 -17.81
N PHE A 216 -12.55 12.56 -16.48
CA PHE A 216 -12.03 11.46 -15.66
C PHE A 216 -12.55 10.10 -16.13
N LEU A 217 -13.86 10.04 -16.41
CA LEU A 217 -14.48 8.94 -17.12
C LEU A 217 -15.66 9.42 -17.97
N THR A 218 -15.93 8.68 -19.04
CA THR A 218 -17.15 8.80 -19.86
C THR A 218 -17.81 7.43 -19.93
N THR A 219 -19.12 7.37 -19.77
CA THR A 219 -19.90 6.14 -19.92
C THR A 219 -20.42 5.98 -21.35
N SER A 220 -20.72 4.74 -21.75
CA SER A 220 -21.41 4.43 -23.01
C SER A 220 -22.78 5.10 -23.12
N ASP A 221 -23.40 5.44 -21.99
CA ASP A 221 -24.70 6.12 -21.92
C ASP A 221 -24.58 7.65 -22.09
N GLY A 222 -23.35 8.16 -22.29
CA GLY A 222 -23.08 9.57 -22.55
C GLY A 222 -22.81 10.42 -21.31
N GLU A 223 -22.85 9.83 -20.11
CA GLU A 223 -22.49 10.55 -18.88
C GLU A 223 -20.98 10.77 -18.79
N ALA A 224 -20.58 11.95 -18.33
CA ALA A 224 -19.17 12.33 -18.23
C ALA A 224 -18.87 12.92 -16.86
N ILE A 225 -17.83 12.39 -16.20
CA ILE A 225 -17.34 12.91 -14.93
C ILE A 225 -16.09 13.75 -15.19
N ALA A 226 -16.12 15.01 -14.77
CA ALA A 226 -14.97 15.90 -14.90
C ALA A 226 -13.79 15.44 -14.05
N ILE A 227 -12.57 15.65 -14.54
CA ILE A 227 -11.35 15.38 -13.77
C ILE A 227 -11.12 16.45 -12.69
N PRO A 228 -10.99 16.09 -11.40
CA PRO A 228 -10.86 17.11 -10.34
C PRO A 228 -9.55 17.88 -10.34
N GLN A 229 -8.47 17.29 -10.88
CA GLN A 229 -7.10 17.83 -10.93
C GLN A 229 -6.56 18.31 -9.56
N PHE A 230 -6.75 17.50 -8.52
CA PHE A 230 -6.42 17.87 -7.14
C PHE A 230 -4.96 18.30 -6.97
N TYR A 231 -4.01 17.57 -7.59
CA TYR A 231 -2.59 17.91 -7.49
C TYR A 231 -2.26 19.22 -8.19
N ARG A 232 -2.82 19.47 -9.40
CA ARG A 232 -2.61 20.74 -10.12
C ARG A 232 -3.07 21.93 -9.30
N LYS A 233 -4.27 21.86 -8.70
CA LYS A 233 -4.83 22.92 -7.84
C LYS A 233 -3.97 23.19 -6.60
N ALA A 234 -3.33 22.16 -6.04
CA ALA A 234 -2.47 22.30 -4.85
C ALA A 234 -0.98 22.52 -5.16
N GLN A 235 -0.59 22.52 -6.44
CA GLN A 235 0.80 22.48 -6.85
C GLN A 235 1.60 23.68 -6.33
N ASP A 236 1.06 24.89 -6.45
CA ASP A 236 1.76 26.11 -6.04
C ASP A 236 1.96 26.15 -4.52
N LYS A 237 0.93 25.73 -3.78
CA LYS A 237 0.99 25.59 -2.31
C LYS A 237 2.04 24.57 -1.89
N LEU A 238 2.09 23.42 -2.60
CA LEU A 238 3.08 22.37 -2.35
C LEU A 238 4.50 22.85 -2.66
N ALA A 239 4.71 23.51 -3.80
CA ALA A 239 5.99 24.05 -4.22
C ALA A 239 6.51 25.12 -3.23
N LYS A 240 5.63 26.01 -2.75
CA LYS A 240 5.96 26.98 -1.70
C LYS A 240 6.40 26.29 -0.41
N ALA A 241 5.63 25.30 0.05
CA ALA A 241 5.97 24.54 1.27
C ALA A 241 7.30 23.79 1.13
N GLN A 242 7.56 23.17 -0.02
CA GLN A 242 8.82 22.48 -0.33
C GLN A 242 10.01 23.45 -0.37
N ARG A 243 9.85 24.65 -0.95
CA ARG A 243 10.89 25.69 -0.96
C ARG A 243 11.21 26.20 0.45
N VAL A 244 10.19 26.37 1.30
CA VAL A 244 10.41 26.71 2.71
C VAL A 244 11.16 25.60 3.43
N MET A 245 10.81 24.33 3.19
CA MET A 245 11.52 23.19 3.77
C MET A 245 12.99 23.12 3.30
N SER A 246 13.26 23.34 2.01
CA SER A 246 14.62 23.23 1.46
C SER A 246 15.58 24.30 1.97
N ARG A 247 15.08 25.51 2.27
CA ARG A 247 15.86 26.61 2.85
C ARG A 247 16.20 26.42 4.32
N ARG A 248 15.55 25.48 5.02
CA ARG A 248 15.79 25.22 6.45
C ARG A 248 16.90 24.19 6.63
N VAL A 249 17.70 24.37 7.69
CA VAL A 249 18.78 23.43 8.06
C VAL A 249 18.21 22.05 8.33
N LYS A 250 18.61 21.06 7.54
CA LYS A 250 18.14 19.68 7.62
C LYS A 250 18.37 19.11 9.04
N GLY A 251 17.35 18.49 9.61
CA GLY A 251 17.39 17.94 10.97
C GLY A 251 17.06 18.93 12.10
N SER A 252 17.01 20.24 11.82
CA SER A 252 16.56 21.22 12.82
C SER A 252 15.07 21.06 13.15
N LYS A 253 14.65 21.50 14.34
CA LYS A 253 13.22 21.53 14.74
C LYS A 253 12.36 22.27 13.71
N ASN A 254 12.88 23.36 13.14
CA ASN A 254 12.19 24.12 12.10
C ASN A 254 12.07 23.32 10.80
N TRP A 255 13.11 22.60 10.39
CA TRP A 255 13.04 21.75 9.21
C TRP A 255 12.03 20.61 9.38
N GLU A 256 12.00 19.94 10.53
CA GLU A 256 11.01 18.89 10.81
C GLU A 256 9.57 19.41 10.79
N LYS A 257 9.32 20.62 11.33
CA LYS A 257 8.00 21.29 11.20
C LYS A 257 7.61 21.53 9.73
N ALA A 258 8.53 22.03 8.91
CA ALA A 258 8.26 22.29 7.49
C ALA A 258 8.06 20.99 6.69
N LYS A 259 8.85 19.96 6.99
CA LYS A 259 8.70 18.62 6.43
C LYS A 259 7.35 18.00 6.77
N ASN A 260 6.89 18.17 8.01
CA ASN A 260 5.55 17.71 8.39
C ASN A 260 4.45 18.46 7.63
N GLN A 261 4.59 19.77 7.42
CA GLN A 261 3.63 20.55 6.62
C GLN A 261 3.51 20.02 5.19
N VAL A 262 4.62 19.70 4.54
CA VAL A 262 4.62 19.07 3.20
C VAL A 262 3.93 17.71 3.24
N ALA A 263 4.20 16.90 4.27
CA ALA A 263 3.57 15.59 4.44
C ALA A 263 2.04 15.69 4.67
N LEU A 264 1.57 16.71 5.41
CA LEU A 264 0.14 16.98 5.61
C LEU A 264 -0.56 17.35 4.30
N LEU A 265 0.07 18.18 3.45
CA LEU A 265 -0.47 18.52 2.12
C LEU A 265 -0.60 17.28 1.24
N HIS A 266 0.41 16.42 1.19
CA HIS A 266 0.34 15.15 0.44
C HIS A 266 -0.72 14.20 1.00
N LEU A 267 -0.90 14.16 2.32
CA LEU A 267 -1.92 13.35 2.96
C LEU A 267 -3.33 13.85 2.59
N HIS A 268 -3.55 15.17 2.64
CA HIS A 268 -4.81 15.78 2.22
C HIS A 268 -5.14 15.45 0.75
N LEU A 269 -4.19 15.64 -0.17
CA LEU A 269 -4.36 15.29 -1.59
C LEU A 269 -4.67 13.81 -1.82
N THR A 270 -4.05 12.93 -1.03
CA THR A 270 -4.34 11.49 -1.09
C THR A 270 -5.76 11.19 -0.62
N ARG A 271 -6.24 11.87 0.43
CA ARG A 271 -7.61 11.71 0.94
C ARG A 271 -8.65 12.23 -0.05
N CYS A 272 -8.46 13.43 -0.61
CA CYS A 272 -9.39 13.99 -1.60
C CYS A 272 -9.53 13.10 -2.84
N ARG A 273 -8.39 12.59 -3.37
CA ARG A 273 -8.40 11.63 -4.49
C ARG A 273 -9.15 10.35 -4.14
N LYS A 274 -8.83 9.77 -2.98
CA LYS A 274 -9.45 8.53 -2.51
C LYS A 274 -10.95 8.68 -2.33
N GLU A 275 -11.40 9.80 -1.74
CA GLU A 275 -12.82 10.12 -1.56
C GLU A 275 -13.53 10.19 -2.91
N PHE A 276 -13.01 10.99 -3.84
CA PHE A 276 -13.55 11.10 -5.20
C PHE A 276 -13.65 9.74 -5.89
N HIS A 277 -12.61 8.90 -5.79
CA HIS A 277 -12.63 7.55 -6.37
C HIS A 277 -13.72 6.66 -5.75
N TYR A 278 -13.95 6.71 -4.44
CA TYR A 278 -15.06 5.97 -3.82
C TYR A 278 -16.42 6.48 -4.25
N GLN A 279 -16.61 7.79 -4.32
CA GLN A 279 -17.88 8.38 -4.75
C GLN A 279 -18.23 7.92 -6.17
N VAL A 280 -17.28 8.01 -7.08
CA VAL A 280 -17.44 7.54 -8.47
C VAL A 280 -17.68 6.03 -8.52
N ALA A 281 -16.90 5.23 -7.78
CA ALA A 281 -17.07 3.78 -7.77
C ALA A 281 -18.43 3.35 -7.19
N HIS A 282 -18.89 4.01 -6.13
CA HIS A 282 -20.21 3.75 -5.55
C HIS A 282 -21.34 4.17 -6.48
N TRP A 283 -21.20 5.28 -7.18
CA TRP A 283 -22.15 5.72 -8.20
C TRP A 283 -22.23 4.70 -9.35
N LEU A 284 -21.10 4.28 -9.93
CA LEU A 284 -21.09 3.25 -10.98
C LEU A 284 -21.75 1.95 -10.52
N CYS A 285 -21.29 1.40 -9.39
CA CYS A 285 -21.83 0.14 -8.85
C CYS A 285 -23.24 0.26 -8.27
N SER A 286 -23.85 1.45 -8.26
CA SER A 286 -25.24 1.65 -7.85
C SER A 286 -26.19 1.72 -9.05
N ASN A 287 -25.67 2.05 -10.24
CA ASN A 287 -26.47 2.19 -11.46
C ASN A 287 -26.31 1.00 -12.41
N TYR A 288 -25.22 0.23 -12.29
CA TYR A 288 -24.87 -0.82 -13.25
C TYR A 288 -24.47 -2.13 -12.57
N ASP A 289 -24.94 -3.24 -13.14
CA ASP A 289 -24.63 -4.61 -12.68
C ASP A 289 -23.31 -5.14 -13.29
N LEU A 290 -23.03 -4.72 -14.52
CA LEU A 290 -21.79 -5.02 -15.24
C LEU A 290 -21.11 -3.74 -15.69
N ILE A 291 -19.84 -3.59 -15.32
CA ILE A 291 -19.00 -2.47 -15.73
C ILE A 291 -17.85 -3.02 -16.56
N ALA A 292 -17.75 -2.58 -17.81
CA ALA A 292 -16.65 -2.93 -18.70
C ALA A 292 -15.68 -1.75 -18.81
N HIS A 293 -14.39 -1.99 -18.72
CA HIS A 293 -13.37 -0.95 -18.89
C HIS A 293 -12.18 -1.46 -19.71
N GLU A 294 -11.50 -0.55 -20.40
CA GLU A 294 -10.29 -0.88 -21.15
C GLU A 294 -9.14 -1.31 -20.24
N ASP A 295 -8.39 -2.35 -20.65
CA ASP A 295 -7.14 -2.75 -20.00
C ASP A 295 -5.96 -1.88 -20.45
N LEU A 296 -6.04 -0.59 -20.15
CA LEU A 296 -5.01 0.37 -20.47
C LEU A 296 -3.70 0.05 -19.72
N ASN A 297 -2.57 0.18 -20.43
CA ASN A 297 -1.25 0.12 -19.81
C ASN A 297 -0.94 1.42 -19.03
N ILE A 298 -1.65 1.63 -17.92
CA ILE A 298 -1.53 2.81 -17.05
C ILE A 298 -0.07 3.00 -16.59
N LYS A 299 0.65 1.90 -16.32
CA LYS A 299 2.07 1.95 -15.91
C LYS A 299 2.97 2.50 -17.02
N GLY A 300 2.72 2.10 -18.27
CA GLY A 300 3.44 2.61 -19.43
C GLY A 300 3.11 4.09 -19.67
N LEU A 301 1.82 4.44 -19.67
CA LEU A 301 1.37 5.83 -19.85
C LEU A 301 1.95 6.76 -18.77
N ALA A 302 2.04 6.30 -17.52
CA ALA A 302 2.62 7.04 -16.40
C ALA A 302 4.13 7.32 -16.54
N ARG A 303 4.79 6.83 -17.61
CA ARG A 303 6.20 7.10 -17.93
C ARG A 303 6.38 8.02 -19.15
N THR A 304 5.29 8.49 -19.73
CA THR A 304 5.30 9.37 -20.91
C THR A 304 5.28 10.85 -20.49
N LYS A 305 5.19 11.78 -21.46
CA LYS A 305 4.97 13.21 -21.21
C LYS A 305 3.69 13.51 -20.42
N LEU A 306 2.73 12.56 -20.40
CA LEU A 306 1.47 12.66 -19.64
C LEU A 306 1.58 12.19 -18.19
N ALA A 307 2.75 11.71 -17.76
CA ALA A 307 2.97 11.12 -16.43
C ALA A 307 2.35 11.93 -15.29
N LYS A 308 2.54 13.24 -15.30
CA LYS A 308 2.02 14.14 -14.25
C LYS A 308 0.49 14.11 -14.17
N SER A 309 -0.19 14.18 -15.30
CA SER A 309 -1.66 14.17 -15.35
C SER A 309 -2.22 12.80 -14.98
N ILE A 310 -1.55 11.72 -15.40
CA ILE A 310 -1.93 10.34 -15.05
C ILE A 310 -1.73 10.08 -13.55
N HIS A 311 -0.65 10.58 -12.95
CA HIS A 311 -0.43 10.49 -11.51
C HIS A 311 -1.41 11.34 -10.70
N ASP A 312 -1.92 12.44 -11.27
CA ASP A 312 -2.98 13.24 -10.65
C ASP A 312 -4.32 12.51 -10.69
N ALA A 313 -4.71 11.99 -11.87
CA ALA A 313 -5.92 11.18 -12.07
C ALA A 313 -5.92 9.90 -11.22
N ALA A 314 -4.75 9.27 -11.11
CA ALA A 314 -4.51 8.05 -10.32
C ALA A 314 -5.44 6.88 -10.69
N TRP A 315 -5.68 6.65 -11.98
CA TRP A 315 -6.57 5.59 -12.49
C TRP A 315 -6.28 4.20 -11.93
N GLY A 316 -5.02 3.83 -11.73
CA GLY A 316 -4.69 2.53 -11.15
C GLY A 316 -5.31 2.33 -9.76
N ALA A 317 -5.28 3.37 -8.92
CA ALA A 317 -5.91 3.33 -7.60
C ALA A 317 -7.44 3.35 -7.70
N PHE A 318 -8.00 4.07 -8.69
CA PHE A 318 -9.43 4.06 -8.96
C PHE A 318 -9.91 2.65 -9.36
N MET A 319 -9.23 1.98 -10.30
CA MET A 319 -9.60 0.62 -10.73
C MET A 319 -9.51 -0.39 -9.58
N GLU A 320 -8.51 -0.28 -8.70
CA GLU A 320 -8.43 -1.10 -7.48
C GLU A 320 -9.62 -0.85 -6.54
N ILE A 321 -10.03 0.41 -6.37
CA ILE A 321 -11.21 0.77 -5.55
C ILE A 321 -12.50 0.27 -6.19
N LEU A 322 -12.68 0.48 -7.51
CA LEU A 322 -13.84 0.05 -8.27
C LEU A 322 -14.02 -1.47 -8.18
N GLN A 323 -12.94 -2.23 -8.41
CA GLN A 323 -12.94 -3.68 -8.27
C GLN A 323 -13.36 -4.11 -6.86
N ALA A 324 -12.83 -3.45 -5.82
CA ALA A 324 -13.16 -3.79 -4.44
C ALA A 324 -14.63 -3.50 -4.10
N VAL A 325 -15.18 -2.40 -4.62
CA VAL A 325 -16.60 -2.02 -4.41
C VAL A 325 -17.52 -2.96 -5.19
N ALA A 326 -17.18 -3.30 -6.44
CA ALA A 326 -17.94 -4.23 -7.27
C ALA A 326 -18.00 -5.62 -6.62
N VAL A 327 -16.85 -6.18 -6.22
CA VAL A 327 -16.78 -7.48 -5.53
C VAL A 327 -17.61 -7.49 -4.25
N LYS A 328 -17.54 -6.42 -3.46
CA LYS A 328 -18.33 -6.32 -2.22
C LYS A 328 -19.85 -6.37 -2.50
N ARG A 329 -20.28 -5.90 -3.67
CA ARG A 329 -21.69 -5.85 -4.09
C ARG A 329 -22.10 -7.05 -4.97
N GLY A 330 -21.20 -7.99 -5.25
CA GLY A 330 -21.47 -9.13 -6.15
C GLY A 330 -21.57 -8.74 -7.62
N LEU A 331 -21.03 -7.58 -8.01
CA LEU A 331 -21.15 -7.05 -9.37
C LEU A 331 -19.95 -7.46 -10.24
N LEU A 332 -20.16 -7.44 -11.56
CA LEU A 332 -19.15 -7.81 -12.53
C LEU A 332 -18.34 -6.59 -12.98
N LEU A 333 -17.01 -6.71 -12.90
CA LEU A 333 -16.08 -5.75 -13.49
C LEU A 333 -15.24 -6.49 -14.53
N GLN A 334 -15.43 -6.15 -15.81
CA GLN A 334 -14.78 -6.82 -16.92
C GLN A 334 -13.73 -5.92 -17.57
N LYS A 335 -12.53 -6.47 -17.76
CA LYS A 335 -11.49 -5.84 -18.56
C LYS A 335 -11.66 -6.20 -20.03
N VAL A 336 -11.59 -5.21 -20.90
CA VAL A 336 -11.69 -5.38 -22.36
C VAL A 336 -10.37 -5.00 -23.01
N ASP A 337 -9.97 -5.71 -24.07
CA ASP A 337 -8.77 -5.37 -24.84
C ASP A 337 -8.96 -3.96 -25.46
N PRO A 338 -8.07 -2.98 -25.17
CA PRO A 338 -8.17 -1.62 -25.72
C PRO A 338 -7.89 -1.54 -27.22
N ARG A 339 -7.45 -2.62 -27.88
CA ARG A 339 -7.18 -2.59 -29.31
C ARG A 339 -8.46 -2.31 -30.10
N ARG A 340 -8.41 -1.25 -30.91
CA ARG A 340 -9.42 -0.84 -31.90
C ARG A 340 -10.65 -0.10 -31.37
N THR A 341 -10.78 0.10 -30.06
CA THR A 341 -11.90 0.83 -29.44
C THR A 341 -11.95 2.32 -29.79
N SER A 342 -10.81 2.94 -30.08
CA SER A 342 -10.66 4.39 -30.36
C SER A 342 -10.64 4.77 -31.85
N ILE A 343 -10.65 3.81 -32.76
CA ILE A 343 -10.56 4.00 -34.22
C ILE A 343 -11.80 3.52 -34.98
N GLU A 344 -12.70 2.80 -34.33
CA GLU A 344 -13.96 2.34 -34.92
C GLU A 344 -15.12 3.26 -34.50
N CYS A 345 -15.85 3.79 -35.47
CA CYS A 345 -17.02 4.62 -35.20
C CYS A 345 -18.13 3.79 -34.56
N PHE A 346 -18.59 4.18 -33.37
CA PHE A 346 -19.69 3.51 -32.67
C PHE A 346 -20.98 3.40 -33.51
N ASN A 347 -21.26 4.41 -34.35
CA ASN A 347 -22.50 4.48 -35.12
C ASN A 347 -22.50 3.62 -36.39
N CYS A 348 -21.36 3.45 -37.05
CA CYS A 348 -21.33 2.83 -38.38
C CYS A 348 -20.19 1.81 -38.59
N GLY A 349 -19.37 1.53 -37.57
CA GLY A 349 -18.26 0.58 -37.65
C GLY A 349 -17.12 0.99 -38.60
N SER A 350 -17.22 2.16 -39.23
CA SER A 350 -16.19 2.65 -40.15
C SER A 350 -14.95 3.06 -39.39
N ARG A 351 -13.78 2.76 -39.97
CA ARG A 351 -12.48 3.02 -39.36
C ARG A 351 -11.97 4.41 -39.72
N ALA A 352 -11.50 5.16 -38.73
CA ALA A 352 -10.65 6.31 -38.98
C ALA A 352 -9.26 5.80 -39.41
N LEU A 353 -8.88 6.03 -40.68
CA LEU A 353 -7.54 5.76 -41.16
C LEU A 353 -6.55 6.67 -40.42
N GLU A 354 -5.60 6.09 -39.69
CA GLU A 354 -4.48 6.85 -39.12
C GLU A 354 -3.78 7.58 -40.27
N LYS A 355 -3.84 8.92 -40.25
CA LYS A 355 -2.93 9.73 -41.06
C LYS A 355 -1.53 9.53 -40.47
N PHE A 356 -0.77 8.60 -41.03
CA PHE A 356 0.67 8.53 -40.84
C PHE A 356 1.25 9.94 -41.09
N LYS A 357 1.83 10.53 -40.05
CA LYS A 357 2.59 11.77 -40.11
C LYS A 357 4.02 11.50 -39.72
#